data_AF-A0A6G3XXH6-F1
#
_entry.id   AF-A0A6G3XXH6-F1
#
_cell.length_a   1.000
_cell.length_b   1.000
_cell.length_c   1.000
_cell.angle_alpha   90.00
_cell.angle_beta   90.00
_cell.angle_gamma   90.00
#
_symmetry.space_group_name_H-M   'P 1'
#
loop_
_entity.id
_entity.type
_entity.pdbx_description
1 polymer ?
#
loop_
_entity_poly.entity_id
_entity_poly.type
_entity_poly.pdbx_seq_one_letter_code
_entity_poly.pdbx_strand_id
1 'polypeptide(L)'
;LCAARLVPRKGQDTLIRALPAVRRAVPDAVLLLTGDGPYARTLRRLAADTGVADAVVLAGGQPHAAMPEHYAACDVFAMPCRTRRRG
;
A
#
# COMPACT_ATOMS: atom_id res chain seq x y z
N LEU A 1 -3.51 -5.85 -1.27
CA LEU A 1 -2.86 -5.74 0.07
C LEU A 1 -1.35 -5.57 -0.03
N CYS A 2 -0.78 -4.71 0.82
CA CYS A 2 0.66 -4.68 1.12
C CYS A 2 0.85 -4.67 2.65
N ALA A 3 1.56 -5.67 3.18
CA ALA A 3 1.78 -5.84 4.62
C ALA A 3 3.26 -5.65 4.97
N ALA A 4 3.64 -4.46 5.44
CA ALA A 4 5.01 -4.13 5.85
C ALA A 4 5.07 -2.83 6.65
N ARG A 5 6.13 -2.67 7.45
CA ARG A 5 6.45 -1.39 8.12
C ARG A 5 6.44 -0.23 7.12
N LEU A 6 5.81 0.89 7.48
CA LEU A 6 5.72 2.09 6.64
C LEU A 6 7.00 2.90 6.75
N VAL A 7 8.00 2.50 5.99
CA VAL A 7 9.32 3.14 5.87
C VAL A 7 9.73 3.22 4.41
N PRO A 8 10.51 4.24 3.98
CA PRO A 8 10.80 4.47 2.56
C PRO A 8 11.37 3.25 1.81
N ARG A 9 12.16 2.40 2.48
CA ARG A 9 12.77 1.22 1.86
C ARG A 9 11.77 0.14 1.45
N LYS A 10 10.54 0.18 1.96
CA LYS A 10 9.51 -0.82 1.67
C LYS A 10 8.72 -0.48 0.41
N GLY A 11 8.90 0.71 -0.18
CA GLY A 11 8.46 1.00 -1.55
C GLY A 11 6.95 1.09 -1.76
N GLN A 12 6.14 1.26 -0.71
CA GLN A 12 4.67 1.37 -0.84
C GLN A 12 4.25 2.59 -1.67
N ASP A 13 5.09 3.60 -1.78
CA ASP A 13 4.89 4.75 -2.66
C ASP A 13 4.80 4.35 -4.14
N THR A 14 5.49 3.29 -4.57
CA THR A 14 5.35 2.75 -5.93
C THR A 14 3.93 2.23 -6.18
N LEU A 15 3.32 1.56 -5.20
CA LEU A 15 1.95 1.05 -5.34
C LEU A 15 0.95 2.19 -5.47
N ILE A 16 1.11 3.25 -4.66
CA ILE A 16 0.24 4.43 -4.75
C ILE A 16 0.36 5.10 -6.13
N ARG A 17 1.58 5.25 -6.66
CA ARG A 17 1.82 5.83 -7.99
C ARG A 17 1.25 4.97 -9.12
N ALA A 18 1.21 3.65 -8.95
CA ALA A 18 0.65 2.73 -9.93
C ALA A 18 -0.89 2.66 -9.90
N LEU A 19 -1.51 3.00 -8.76
CA LEU A 19 -2.95 2.85 -8.54
C LEU A 19 -3.85 3.56 -9.58
N PRO A 20 -3.53 4.76 -10.11
CA PRO A 20 -4.31 5.36 -11.20
C PRO A 20 -4.34 4.52 -12.48
N ALA A 21 -3.23 3.83 -12.79
CA ALA A 21 -3.19 2.93 -13.95
C ALA A 21 -4.00 1.66 -13.70
N VAL A 22 -3.91 1.12 -12.48
CA VAL A 22 -4.73 -0.03 -12.05
C VAL A 22 -6.21 0.32 -12.11
N ARG A 23 -6.63 1.49 -11.59
CA ARG A 23 -8.04 1.92 -11.61
C ARG A 23 -8.60 2.18 -13.00
N ARG A 24 -7.76 2.45 -14.00
CA ARG A 24 -8.21 2.50 -15.40
C ARG A 24 -8.63 1.13 -15.93
N ALA A 25 -8.02 0.05 -15.43
CA ALA A 25 -8.38 -1.32 -15.80
C ALA A 25 -9.40 -1.95 -14.83
N VAL A 26 -9.34 -1.58 -13.55
CA VAL A 26 -10.18 -2.10 -12.46
C VAL A 26 -10.67 -0.92 -11.60
N PRO A 27 -11.79 -0.26 -11.99
CA PRO A 27 -12.25 1.01 -11.38
C PRO A 27 -12.40 1.00 -9.85
N ASP A 28 -12.78 -0.14 -9.29
CA ASP A 28 -13.05 -0.33 -7.85
C ASP A 28 -11.83 -0.83 -7.07
N ALA A 29 -10.63 -0.85 -7.67
CA ALA A 29 -9.43 -1.32 -6.99
C ALA A 29 -9.07 -0.43 -5.79
N VAL A 30 -8.94 -1.07 -4.61
CA VAL A 30 -8.51 -0.42 -3.35
C VAL A 30 -7.15 -0.95 -2.92
N LEU A 31 -6.26 -0.03 -2.55
CA LEU A 31 -4.95 -0.34 -1.99
C LEU A 31 -5.00 -0.32 -0.45
N LEU A 32 -5.06 -1.51 0.15
CA LEU A 32 -4.91 -1.71 1.58
C LEU A 32 -3.42 -1.82 1.97
N LEU A 33 -2.95 -0.89 2.81
CA LEU A 33 -1.62 -0.88 3.42
C LEU A 33 -1.73 -1.22 4.91
N THR A 34 -1.17 -2.36 5.32
CA THR A 34 -1.11 -2.79 6.72
C THR A 34 0.32 -2.66 7.25
N GLY A 35 0.44 -2.09 8.45
CA GLY A 35 1.70 -1.75 9.12
C GLY A 35 1.77 -0.28 9.55
N ASP A 36 2.69 0.00 10.46
CA ASP A 36 2.94 1.33 11.00
C ASP A 36 4.32 1.87 10.61
N GLY A 37 4.50 3.17 10.74
CA GLY A 37 5.80 3.80 10.62
C GLY A 37 5.74 5.29 10.29
N PRO A 38 6.89 5.99 10.41
CA PRO A 38 6.96 7.43 10.22
C PRO A 38 6.60 7.86 8.80
N TYR A 39 6.65 6.95 7.82
CA TYR A 39 6.35 7.25 6.43
C TYR A 39 4.85 7.33 6.12
N ALA A 40 3.97 6.99 7.06
CA ALA A 40 2.52 7.02 6.86
C ALA A 40 2.01 8.40 6.40
N ARG A 41 2.53 9.48 6.98
CA ARG A 41 2.16 10.85 6.58
C ARG A 41 2.55 11.15 5.14
N THR A 42 3.73 10.70 4.72
CA THR A 42 4.20 10.87 3.33
C THR A 42 3.35 10.08 2.35
N LEU A 43 2.97 8.84 2.69
CA LEU A 43 2.10 8.01 1.86
C LEU A 43 0.70 8.62 1.70
N ARG A 44 0.12 9.17 2.78
CA ARG A 44 -1.17 9.89 2.71
C ARG A 44 -1.10 11.11 1.79
N ARG A 45 -0.04 11.92 1.90
CA ARG A 45 0.18 13.07 0.99
C ARG A 45 0.31 12.60 -0.44
N LEU A 46 1.13 11.58 -0.70
CA LEU A 46 1.30 11.03 -2.04
C LEU A 46 -0.03 10.53 -2.64
N ALA A 47 -0.88 9.88 -1.85
CA ALA A 47 -2.19 9.43 -2.32
C ALA A 47 -3.09 10.60 -2.71
N ALA A 48 -3.08 11.69 -1.93
CA ALA A 48 -3.80 12.93 -2.25
C ALA A 48 -3.24 13.57 -3.53
N ASP A 49 -1.92 13.73 -3.62
CA ASP A 49 -1.24 14.34 -4.78
C ASP A 49 -1.45 13.53 -6.07
N THR A 50 -1.65 12.22 -5.95
CA THR A 50 -1.88 11.30 -7.07
C THR A 50 -3.38 11.16 -7.41
N GLY A 51 -4.28 11.80 -6.64
CA GLY A 51 -5.72 11.77 -6.87
C GLY A 51 -6.39 10.42 -6.56
N VAL A 52 -5.79 9.61 -5.67
CA VAL A 52 -6.29 8.27 -5.31
C VAL A 52 -6.48 8.09 -3.81
N ALA A 53 -6.60 9.20 -3.06
CA ALA A 53 -6.77 9.16 -1.61
C ALA A 53 -8.02 8.38 -1.17
N ASP A 54 -9.08 8.41 -1.98
CA ASP A 54 -10.32 7.64 -1.81
C ASP A 54 -10.11 6.12 -1.92
N ALA A 55 -9.08 5.69 -2.63
CA ALA A 55 -8.77 4.28 -2.92
C ALA A 55 -7.57 3.75 -2.14
N VAL A 56 -7.04 4.49 -1.15
CA VAL A 56 -5.89 4.05 -0.34
C VAL A 56 -6.28 4.00 1.14
N VAL A 57 -6.23 2.79 1.71
CA VAL A 57 -6.54 2.54 3.13
C VAL A 57 -5.26 2.24 3.89
N LEU A 58 -4.89 3.11 4.84
CA LEU A 58 -3.82 2.84 5.80
C LEU A 58 -4.43 2.26 7.07
N ALA A 59 -4.42 0.94 7.18
CA ALA A 59 -5.06 0.21 8.29
C ALA A 59 -4.21 0.13 9.57
N GLY A 60 -3.00 0.72 9.57
CA GLY A 60 -2.07 0.68 10.70
C GLY A 60 -1.54 -0.73 10.96
N GLY A 61 -0.82 -0.89 12.07
CA GLY A 61 -0.31 -2.18 12.54
C GLY A 61 -1.45 -3.11 12.96
N GLN A 62 -1.42 -4.33 12.43
CA GLN A 62 -2.42 -5.35 12.73
C GLN A 62 -1.80 -6.50 13.52
N PRO A 63 -2.53 -7.10 14.48
CA PRO A 63 -2.10 -8.31 15.15
C PRO A 63 -1.83 -9.44 14.14
N HIS A 64 -0.84 -10.29 14.41
CA HIS A 64 -0.52 -11.41 13.52
C HIS A 64 -1.74 -12.32 13.27
N ALA A 65 -2.58 -12.53 14.29
CA ALA A 65 -3.80 -13.32 14.21
C ALA A 65 -4.87 -12.74 13.26
N ALA A 66 -4.88 -11.41 13.02
CA ALA A 66 -5.81 -10.77 12.10
C ALA A 66 -5.34 -10.80 10.64
N MET A 67 -4.04 -11.05 10.40
CA MET A 67 -3.47 -11.02 9.06
C MET A 67 -4.04 -12.07 8.09
N PRO A 68 -4.31 -13.34 8.49
CA PRO A 68 -4.92 -14.32 7.60
C PRO A 68 -6.23 -13.85 6.97
N GLU A 69 -7.08 -13.15 7.73
CA GLU A 69 -8.34 -12.61 7.21
C GLU A 69 -8.11 -11.54 6.15
N HIS A 70 -7.15 -10.64 6.37
CA HIS A 70 -6.77 -9.64 5.38
C HIS A 70 -6.18 -10.27 4.11
N TYR A 71 -5.39 -11.34 4.23
CA TYR A 71 -4.88 -12.05 3.06
C TYR A 71 -6.02 -12.74 2.29
N ALA A 72 -6.94 -13.40 2.99
CA ALA A 72 -8.07 -14.08 2.38
C ALA A 72 -9.05 -13.13 1.68
N ALA A 73 -9.24 -11.93 2.22
CA ALA A 73 -10.13 -10.91 1.66
C ALA A 73 -9.54 -10.13 0.47
N CYS A 74 -8.27 -10.34 0.11
CA CYS A 74 -7.60 -9.57 -0.93
C CYS A 74 -7.41 -10.37 -2.21
N ASP A 75 -7.77 -9.78 -3.34
CA ASP A 75 -7.57 -10.39 -4.66
C ASP A 75 -6.09 -10.50 -5.03
N VAL A 76 -5.30 -9.52 -4.61
CA VAL A 76 -3.87 -9.44 -4.93
C VAL A 76 -3.05 -8.99 -3.72
N PHE A 77 -1.96 -9.69 -3.46
CA PHE A 77 -0.89 -9.26 -2.56
C PHE A 77 0.28 -8.67 -3.34
N ALA A 78 0.74 -7.49 -2.94
CA ALA A 78 1.88 -6.81 -3.54
C ALA A 78 2.92 -6.45 -2.48
N MET A 79 4.15 -6.95 -2.67
CA MET A 79 5.30 -6.63 -1.82
C MET A 79 6.38 -5.94 -2.65
N PRO A 80 6.35 -4.60 -2.75
CA PRO A 80 7.37 -3.86 -3.46
C PRO A 80 8.73 -4.06 -2.78
N CYS A 81 9.72 -4.43 -3.59
CA CYS A 81 11.10 -4.57 -3.15
C CYS A 81 11.88 -3.34 -3.64
N ARG A 82 12.41 -2.54 -2.71
CA ARG A 82 13.46 -1.55 -3.03
C ARG A 82 14.79 -2.04 -2.49
N THR A 83 15.62 -2.53 -3.40
CA THR A 83 17.03 -2.78 -3.16
C THR A 83 17.76 -1.43 -2.95
N ARG A 84 18.71 -1.39 -2.01
CA ARG A 84 19.57 -0.19 -1.81
C ARG A 84 20.56 0.01 -2.96
N ARG A 85 20.75 -1.01 -3.80
CA ARG A 85 21.60 -0.99 -5.00
C ARG A 85 20.66 -1.14 -6.18
N ARG A 86 20.56 -0.14 -7.05
CA ARG A 86 19.74 -0.12 -8.27
C ARG A 86 19.66 -1.51 -8.95
N GLY A 87 18.62 -2.28 -8.64
CA GLY A 87 18.40 -3.63 -9.15
C GLY A 87 16.99 -4.04 -8.83
#